data_AF-A0A482JQA6-F1
#
_entry.id   AF-A0A482JQA6-F1
#
_cell.length_a   1.000
_cell.length_b   1.000
_cell.length_c   1.000
_cell.angle_alpha   90.00
_cell.angle_beta   90.00
_cell.angle_gamma   90.00
#
_symmetry.space_group_name_H-M   'P 1'
#
loop_
_entity.id
_entity.type
_entity.pdbx_description
1 polymer ?
#
loop_
_entity_poly.entity_id
_entity_poly.type
_entity_poly.pdbx_seq_one_letter_code
_entity_poly.pdbx_strand_id
1 'polypeptide(L)'
;MNLITTMLIISITLSTILAIVSFWLPQMTPDHEKLSPYECGFDPLGSARLPFSLRFFLVAILFLLFDLEIALLLPLPWGDQLSSPLMTFVWAFAVLVLLTLGLIYEWIQGGLEWAE
;
A
#
# COMPACT_ATOMS: atom_id res chain seq x y z
N MET A 1 29.21 -2.02 -12.57
CA MET A 1 27.94 -1.82 -11.83
C MET A 1 26.84 -2.56 -12.58
N ASN A 2 26.06 -3.39 -11.88
CA ASN A 2 24.91 -4.08 -12.47
C ASN A 2 23.85 -3.04 -12.90
N LEU A 3 23.04 -3.36 -13.91
CA LEU A 3 21.98 -2.46 -14.40
C LEU A 3 21.04 -1.98 -13.27
N ILE A 4 20.72 -2.87 -12.33
CA ILE A 4 19.88 -2.53 -11.16
C ILE A 4 20.58 -1.47 -10.30
N THR A 5 21.87 -1.66 -10.01
CA THR A 5 22.65 -0.70 -9.21
C THR A 5 22.81 0.64 -9.91
N THR A 6 22.97 0.65 -11.25
CA THR A 6 23.04 1.92 -12.01
C THR A 6 21.72 2.68 -11.95
N MET A 7 20.58 2.00 -12.13
CA MET A 7 19.26 2.66 -12.11
C MET A 7 18.90 3.20 -10.72
N LEU A 8 19.21 2.45 -9.66
CA LEU A 8 19.00 2.91 -8.28
C LEU A 8 19.86 4.14 -7.97
N ILE A 9 21.14 4.12 -8.35
CA ILE A 9 22.04 5.26 -8.11
C ILE A 9 21.56 6.49 -8.89
N ILE A 10 21.15 6.34 -10.16
CA ILE A 10 20.67 7.47 -10.97
C ILE A 10 19.37 8.05 -10.38
N SER A 11 18.39 7.21 -10.01
CA SER A 11 17.12 7.69 -9.46
C SER A 11 17.28 8.41 -8.12
N ILE A 12 18.08 7.85 -7.20
CA ILE A 12 18.36 8.48 -5.91
C ILE A 12 19.14 9.78 -6.10
N THR A 13 20.17 9.80 -6.94
CA THR A 13 20.96 11.02 -7.18
C THR A 13 20.12 12.12 -7.84
N LEU A 14 19.29 11.78 -8.82
CA LEU A 14 18.39 12.75 -9.46
C LEU A 14 17.37 13.32 -8.46
N SER A 15 16.70 12.47 -7.68
CA SER A 15 15.71 12.91 -6.68
C SER A 15 16.32 13.82 -5.61
N THR A 16 17.53 13.50 -5.15
CA THR A 16 18.24 14.30 -4.14
C THR A 16 18.73 15.63 -4.69
N ILE A 17 19.26 15.66 -5.93
CA ILE A 17 19.65 16.91 -6.60
C ILE A 17 18.43 17.82 -6.76
N LEU A 18 17.30 17.30 -7.24
CA LEU A 18 16.07 18.08 -7.39
C LEU A 18 15.53 18.59 -6.06
N ALA A 19 15.57 17.78 -5.00
CA ALA A 19 15.16 18.22 -3.66
C ALA A 19 16.08 19.32 -3.11
N ILE A 20 17.40 19.21 -3.31
CA ILE A 20 18.37 20.24 -2.91
C ILE A 20 18.09 21.54 -3.68
N VAL A 21 17.95 21.47 -5.01
CA VAL A 21 17.63 22.65 -5.82
C VAL A 21 16.32 23.29 -5.36
N SER A 22 15.27 22.48 -5.12
CA SER A 22 13.97 22.99 -4.67
C SER A 22 14.02 23.66 -3.30
N PHE A 23 14.92 23.24 -2.41
CA PHE A 23 15.02 23.80 -1.06
C PHE A 23 15.92 25.04 -1.01
N TRP A 24 17.03 25.04 -1.77
CA TRP A 24 18.08 26.06 -1.67
C TRP A 24 18.01 27.16 -2.73
N LEU A 25 17.36 26.92 -3.87
CA LEU A 25 17.23 27.94 -4.93
C LEU A 25 16.20 29.05 -4.62
N PRO A 26 15.03 28.76 -4.02
CA PRO A 26 14.02 29.78 -3.76
C PRO A 26 14.38 30.67 -2.56
N GLN A 27 13.99 31.96 -2.64
CA GLN A 27 14.04 32.84 -1.48
C GLN A 27 12.92 32.46 -0.49
N MET A 28 13.30 31.95 0.67
CA MET A 28 12.36 31.60 1.74
C MET A 28 12.07 32.81 2.62
N THR A 29 10.85 33.35 2.54
CA THR A 29 10.30 34.33 3.49
C THR A 29 9.22 33.65 4.34
N PRO A 30 9.59 33.05 5.50
CA PRO A 30 8.62 32.46 6.41
C PRO A 30 7.84 33.56 7.14
N ASP A 31 6.52 33.38 7.23
CA ASP A 31 5.61 34.19 8.04
C ASP A 31 4.77 33.24 8.89
N HIS A 32 4.27 33.68 10.04
CA HIS A 32 3.47 32.86 10.95
C HIS A 32 2.24 32.29 10.25
N GLU A 33 1.53 33.11 9.46
CA GLU A 33 0.36 32.70 8.68
C GLU A 33 0.70 31.76 7.51
N LYS A 34 1.92 31.84 6.97
CA LYS A 34 2.38 30.92 5.91
C LYS A 34 2.79 29.56 6.46
N LEU A 35 3.16 29.51 7.74
CA LEU A 35 3.56 28.30 8.47
C LEU A 35 2.41 27.66 9.25
N SER A 36 1.25 28.32 9.35
CA SER A 36 0.06 27.80 10.03
C SER A 36 -0.64 26.71 9.18
N PRO A 37 -1.33 25.74 9.80
CA PRO A 37 -2.12 24.74 9.09
C PRO A 37 -3.25 25.38 8.28
N TYR A 38 -3.48 24.87 7.07
CA TYR A 38 -4.56 25.35 6.22
C TYR A 38 -5.92 24.73 6.60
N GLU A 39 -6.85 25.55 7.10
CA GLU A 39 -8.26 25.18 7.35
C GLU A 39 -9.21 26.12 6.60
N CYS A 40 -9.10 26.15 5.26
CA CYS A 40 -9.93 26.96 4.37
C CYS A 40 -9.95 28.48 4.68
N GLY A 41 -8.87 29.00 5.27
CA GLY A 41 -8.74 30.41 5.65
C GLY A 41 -9.21 30.73 7.08
N PHE A 42 -9.58 29.71 7.86
CA PHE A 42 -9.89 29.84 9.28
C PHE A 42 -8.77 29.26 10.15
N ASP A 43 -8.73 29.69 11.41
CA ASP A 43 -7.88 29.08 12.42
C ASP A 43 -8.41 27.68 12.78
N PRO A 44 -7.53 26.68 12.90
CA PRO A 44 -7.96 25.34 13.22
C PRO A 44 -8.56 25.27 14.62
N LEU A 45 -9.75 24.69 14.72
CA LEU A 45 -10.47 24.53 15.99
C LEU A 45 -9.74 23.57 16.96
N GLY A 46 -8.84 22.75 16.45
CA GLY A 46 -8.06 21.79 17.22
C GLY A 46 -6.91 21.18 16.42
N SER A 47 -6.31 20.12 16.96
CA SER A 47 -5.25 19.39 16.26
C SER A 47 -5.84 18.49 15.17
N ALA A 48 -5.15 18.41 14.01
CA ALA A 48 -5.45 17.37 13.01
C ALA A 48 -5.15 15.94 13.49
N ARG A 49 -4.48 15.77 14.64
CA ARG A 49 -4.09 14.46 15.21
C ARG A 49 -5.15 13.88 16.15
N LEU A 50 -6.42 14.14 15.86
CA LEU A 50 -7.55 13.55 16.58
C LEU A 50 -7.85 12.15 16.02
N PRO A 51 -8.43 11.25 16.84
CA PRO A 51 -8.84 9.94 16.35
C PRO A 51 -9.86 10.10 15.22
N PHE A 52 -9.53 9.53 14.06
CA PHE A 52 -10.39 9.52 12.89
C PHE A 52 -11.02 8.14 12.72
N SER A 53 -12.33 8.09 12.46
CA SER A 53 -13.05 6.85 12.22
C SER A 53 -12.73 6.28 10.83
N LEU A 54 -11.91 5.25 10.77
CA LEU A 54 -11.66 4.49 9.54
C LEU A 54 -12.86 3.58 9.23
N ARG A 55 -13.78 4.06 8.40
CA ARG A 55 -15.01 3.32 8.01
C ARG A 55 -14.76 2.02 7.25
N PHE A 56 -13.54 1.83 6.73
CA PHE A 56 -13.12 0.67 5.93
C PHE A 56 -12.10 -0.23 6.67
N PHE A 57 -12.08 -0.22 8.00
CA PHE A 57 -11.08 -0.98 8.75
C PHE A 57 -11.12 -2.50 8.45
N LEU A 58 -12.32 -3.06 8.23
CA LEU A 58 -12.48 -4.49 7.93
C LEU A 58 -11.87 -4.85 6.56
N VAL A 59 -12.02 -3.97 5.56
CA VAL A 59 -11.37 -4.10 4.25
C VAL A 59 -9.84 -4.08 4.39
N ALA A 60 -9.28 -3.29 5.31
CA ALA A 60 -7.84 -3.25 5.55
C ALA A 60 -7.30 -4.57 6.15
N ILE A 61 -8.06 -5.19 7.07
CA ILE A 61 -7.72 -6.52 7.61
C ILE A 61 -7.82 -7.58 6.52
N LEU A 62 -8.88 -7.53 5.71
CA LEU A 62 -9.06 -8.43 4.58
C LEU A 62 -7.88 -8.32 3.59
N PHE A 63 -7.48 -7.10 3.23
CA PHE A 63 -6.33 -6.84 2.37
C PHE A 63 -5.04 -7.48 2.91
N LEU A 64 -4.78 -7.40 4.21
CA LEU A 64 -3.61 -8.04 4.83
C LEU A 64 -3.61 -9.57 4.63
N LEU A 65 -4.77 -10.22 4.79
CA LEU A 65 -4.91 -11.65 4.57
C LEU A 65 -4.69 -12.02 3.09
N PHE A 66 -5.29 -11.27 2.18
CA PHE A 66 -5.08 -11.46 0.73
C PHE A 66 -3.63 -11.28 0.31
N ASP A 67 -2.90 -10.32 0.89
CA ASP A 67 -1.48 -10.10 0.58
C ASP A 67 -0.62 -11.32 0.98
N LEU A 68 -0.90 -11.92 2.15
CA LEU A 68 -0.26 -13.15 2.60
C LEU A 68 -0.57 -14.32 1.66
N GLU A 69 -1.80 -14.44 1.19
CA GLU A 69 -2.19 -15.51 0.26
C GLU A 69 -1.58 -15.34 -1.14
N ILE A 70 -1.42 -14.11 -1.63
CA ILE A 70 -0.68 -13.84 -2.87
C ILE A 70 0.79 -14.26 -2.72
N ALA A 71 1.40 -14.01 -1.56
CA ALA A 71 2.76 -14.48 -1.29
C ALA A 71 2.86 -16.02 -1.33
N LEU A 72 1.81 -16.75 -0.92
CA LEU A 72 1.74 -18.21 -1.04
C LEU A 72 1.57 -18.70 -2.49
N LEU A 73 0.97 -17.90 -3.37
CA LEU A 73 0.79 -18.22 -4.79
C LEU A 73 1.99 -17.78 -5.66
N LEU A 74 2.86 -16.90 -5.18
CA LEU A 74 4.07 -16.45 -5.88
C LEU A 74 4.99 -17.60 -6.37
N PRO A 75 5.22 -18.69 -5.61
CA PRO A 75 6.16 -19.73 -6.03
C PRO A 75 5.65 -20.71 -7.10
N LEU A 76 4.41 -20.54 -7.62
CA LEU A 76 3.82 -21.45 -8.60
C LEU A 76 4.65 -21.67 -9.88
N PRO A 77 5.30 -20.65 -10.49
CA PRO A 77 6.14 -20.87 -11.68
C PRO A 77 7.34 -21.79 -11.43
N TRP A 78 7.88 -21.82 -10.21
CA TRP A 78 8.91 -22.80 -9.82
C TRP A 78 8.29 -24.16 -9.48
N GLY A 79 7.08 -24.16 -8.94
CA GLY A 79 6.31 -25.36 -8.65
C GLY A 79 5.98 -26.21 -9.89
N ASP A 80 5.82 -25.59 -11.06
CA ASP A 80 5.59 -26.26 -12.34
C ASP A 80 6.81 -27.08 -12.81
N GLN A 81 8.01 -26.74 -12.34
CA GLN A 81 9.25 -27.43 -12.70
C GLN A 81 9.56 -28.64 -11.81
N LEU A 82 8.73 -28.91 -10.80
CA LEU A 82 8.89 -30.07 -9.91
C LEU A 82 8.54 -31.39 -10.63
N SER A 83 8.93 -32.51 -10.04
CA SER A 83 8.61 -33.85 -10.56
C SER A 83 7.11 -34.17 -10.57
N SER A 84 6.30 -33.43 -9.80
CA SER A 84 4.86 -33.63 -9.65
C SER A 84 4.07 -32.31 -9.75
N PRO A 85 4.08 -31.64 -10.92
CA PRO A 85 3.47 -30.31 -11.08
C PRO A 85 1.96 -30.34 -10.84
N LEU A 86 1.28 -31.43 -11.19
CA LEU A 86 -0.15 -31.62 -10.96
C LEU A 86 -0.52 -31.53 -9.46
N MET A 87 0.33 -32.04 -8.56
CA MET A 87 0.11 -31.93 -7.12
C MET A 87 0.17 -30.47 -6.67
N THR A 88 1.16 -29.71 -7.15
CA THR A 88 1.32 -28.29 -6.86
C THR A 88 0.11 -27.48 -7.36
N PHE A 89 -0.37 -27.78 -8.58
CA PHE A 89 -1.59 -27.15 -9.12
C PHE A 89 -2.84 -27.47 -8.30
N VAL A 90 -3.00 -28.70 -7.81
CA VAL A 90 -4.13 -29.07 -6.96
C VAL A 90 -4.13 -28.27 -5.65
N TRP A 91 -2.97 -28.11 -5.00
CA TRP A 91 -2.85 -27.30 -3.79
C TRP A 91 -3.09 -25.81 -4.06
N ALA A 92 -2.54 -25.28 -5.15
CA ALA A 92 -2.76 -23.89 -5.56
C ALA A 92 -4.25 -23.61 -5.81
N PHE A 93 -4.92 -24.53 -6.50
CA PHE A 93 -6.35 -24.46 -6.75
C PHE A 93 -7.16 -24.53 -5.45
N ALA A 94 -6.78 -25.41 -4.52
CA ALA A 94 -7.43 -25.48 -3.21
C ALA A 94 -7.33 -24.15 -2.43
N VAL A 95 -6.18 -23.49 -2.46
CA VAL A 95 -5.99 -22.15 -1.86
C VAL A 95 -6.88 -21.11 -2.54
N LEU A 96 -6.92 -21.08 -3.87
CA LEU A 96 -7.80 -20.16 -4.62
C LEU A 96 -9.29 -20.38 -4.32
N VAL A 97 -9.71 -21.63 -4.18
CA VAL A 97 -11.10 -21.96 -3.78
C VAL A 97 -11.38 -21.45 -2.37
N LEU A 98 -10.47 -21.66 -1.42
CA LEU A 98 -10.62 -21.15 -0.05
C LEU A 98 -10.74 -19.61 -0.03
N LEU A 99 -9.88 -18.93 -0.78
CA LEU A 99 -9.84 -17.47 -0.93
C LEU A 99 -11.16 -16.93 -1.50
N THR A 100 -11.66 -17.55 -2.56
CA THR A 100 -12.92 -17.13 -3.18
C THR A 100 -14.11 -17.37 -2.27
N LEU A 101 -14.15 -18.49 -1.54
CA LEU A 101 -15.20 -18.75 -0.55
C LEU A 101 -15.15 -17.78 0.62
N GLY A 102 -13.97 -17.46 1.14
CA GLY A 102 -13.79 -16.47 2.20
C GLY A 102 -14.28 -15.08 1.78
N LEU A 103 -13.94 -14.66 0.55
CA LEU A 103 -14.42 -13.39 -0.01
C LEU A 103 -15.95 -13.36 -0.16
N ILE A 104 -16.54 -14.43 -0.68
CA ILE A 104 -17.99 -14.54 -0.82
C ILE A 104 -18.67 -14.46 0.55
N TYR A 105 -18.12 -15.13 1.55
CA TYR A 105 -18.64 -15.08 2.92
C TYR A 105 -18.62 -13.65 3.48
N GLU A 106 -17.47 -12.97 3.41
CA GLU A 106 -17.35 -11.59 3.90
C GLU A 106 -18.27 -10.63 3.14
N TRP A 107 -18.45 -10.83 1.84
CA TRP A 107 -19.38 -10.02 1.06
C TRP A 107 -20.83 -10.23 1.52
N ILE A 108 -21.27 -11.48 1.72
CA ILE A 108 -22.62 -11.77 2.20
C ILE A 108 -22.86 -11.19 3.61
N GLN A 109 -21.83 -11.13 4.46
CA GLN A 109 -21.90 -10.50 5.78
C GLN A 109 -21.86 -8.97 5.77
N GLY A 110 -21.77 -8.35 4.58
CA GLY A 110 -21.65 -6.89 4.46
C GLY A 110 -20.28 -6.37 4.91
N GLY A 111 -19.26 -7.23 5.04
CA GLY A 111 -17.93 -6.82 5.49
C GLY A 111 -17.19 -5.89 4.52
N LEU A 112 -17.67 -5.81 3.27
CA LEU A 112 -17.22 -4.89 2.24
C LEU A 112 -18.01 -3.58 2.21
N GLU A 113 -19.14 -3.51 2.92
CA GLU A 113 -19.93 -2.28 3.07
C GLU A 113 -19.27 -1.37 4.10
N TRP A 114 -19.50 -0.07 3.95
CA TRP A 114 -18.94 0.91 4.87
C TRP A 114 -19.77 0.94 6.14
N ALA A 115 -19.12 0.97 7.29
CA ALA A 115 -19.80 1.32 8.53
C ALA A 115 -20.31 2.76 8.39
N GLU A 116 -21.63 2.92 8.39
CA GLU A 116 -22.29 4.22 8.51
C GLU A 116 -22.03 4.87 9.87
#